data_AF-A0A8J7YHT7-F1
#
_entry.id   AF-A0A8J7YHT7-F1
#
_cell.length_a   1.000
_cell.length_b   1.000
_cell.length_c   1.000
_cell.angle_alpha   90.00
_cell.angle_beta   90.00
_cell.angle_gamma   90.00
#
_symmetry.space_group_name_H-M   'P 1'
#
loop_
_entity.id
_entity.type
_entity.pdbx_description
1 polymer ?
#
loop_
_entity_poly.entity_id
_entity_poly.type
_entity_poly.pdbx_seq_one_letter_code
_entity_poly.pdbx_strand_id
1 'polypeptide(L)' 'MPDTMEVYTGIEVTVEHVSTLANGGARFNITAEDGRKWQIDLTRGGETEVVTTWRDGTLADLDVPDWLDDVTARLVQQ' A
#
# COMPACT_ATOMS: atom_id res chain seq x y z
N MET A 1 -7.05 -2.36 -12.57
CA MET A 1 -6.55 -3.74 -12.43
C MET A 1 -5.46 -3.69 -11.36
N PRO A 2 -5.26 -4.75 -10.56
CA PRO A 2 -4.12 -4.79 -9.66
C PRO A 2 -2.82 -4.74 -10.45
N ASP A 3 -1.84 -3.99 -9.95
CA ASP A 3 -0.49 -3.95 -10.50
C ASP A 3 0.46 -4.63 -9.50
N THR A 4 1.37 -5.45 -10.01
CA THR A 4 2.34 -6.19 -9.20
C THR A 4 3.73 -5.61 -9.38
N MET A 5 4.50 -5.51 -8.30
CA MET A 5 5.89 -5.07 -8.35
C MET A 5 6.75 -5.75 -7.28
N GLU A 6 8.02 -5.95 -7.60
CA GLU A 6 9.03 -6.37 -6.62
C GLU A 6 9.58 -5.14 -5.87
N VAL A 7 9.68 -5.25 -4.54
CA VAL A 7 10.34 -4.25 -3.69
C VAL A 7 11.80 -4.61 -3.45
N TYR A 8 12.62 -3.69 -2.93
CA TYR A 8 14.07 -3.89 -2.81
C TYR A 8 14.48 -5.06 -1.90
N THR A 9 13.57 -5.55 -1.05
CA THR A 9 13.79 -6.74 -0.22
C THR A 9 13.58 -8.06 -0.98
N GLY A 10 13.22 -8.00 -2.27
CA GLY A 10 12.89 -9.17 -3.11
C GLY A 10 11.48 -9.72 -2.88
N ILE A 11 10.64 -9.03 -2.09
CA ILE A 11 9.25 -9.41 -1.85
C ILE A 11 8.40 -8.90 -3.01
N GLU A 12 7.51 -9.74 -3.52
CA GLU A 12 6.48 -9.31 -4.47
C GLU A 12 5.29 -8.67 -3.72
N VAL A 13 4.85 -7.51 -4.20
CA VAL A 13 3.66 -6.82 -3.68
C VAL A 13 2.65 -6.57 -4.80
N THR A 14 1.38 -6.79 -4.47
CA THR A 14 0.23 -6.43 -5.32
C THR A 14 -0.41 -5.15 -4.81
N VAL A 15 -0.56 -4.16 -5.69
CA VAL A 15 -1.19 -2.88 -5.42
C VAL A 15 -2.55 -2.80 -6.10
N GLU A 16 -3.58 -2.50 -5.33
CA GLU A 16 -4.95 -2.32 -5.82
C GLU A 16 -5.44 -0.91 -5.48
N HIS A 17 -5.79 -0.13 -6.50
CA HIS A 17 -6.53 1.12 -6.29
C HIS A 17 -7.97 0.81 -5.85
N VAL A 18 -8.37 1.32 -4.69
CA VAL A 18 -9.70 1.10 -4.11
C VAL A 18 -10.65 2.24 -4.47
N SER A 19 -10.24 3.49 -4.24
CA SER A 19 -11.09 4.67 -4.45
C SER A 19 -10.28 5.97 -4.42
N THR A 20 -10.77 7.02 -5.06
CA THR A 20 -10.26 8.38 -4.86
C THR A 20 -10.74 8.96 -3.52
N LEU A 21 -9.91 9.78 -2.89
CA LEU A 21 -10.23 10.50 -1.66
C LEU A 21 -10.79 11.89 -1.99
N ALA A 22 -11.67 12.40 -1.12
CA ALA A 22 -12.32 13.70 -1.33
C ALA A 22 -11.33 14.88 -1.39
N ASN A 23 -10.19 14.77 -0.71
CA ASN A 23 -9.11 15.75 -0.71
C ASN A 23 -8.15 15.62 -1.92
N GLY A 24 -8.44 14.71 -2.86
CA GLY A 24 -7.68 14.54 -4.09
C GLY A 24 -6.60 13.45 -4.07
N GLY A 25 -6.41 12.76 -2.95
CA GLY A 25 -5.58 11.54 -2.85
C GLY A 25 -6.31 10.29 -3.34
N ALA A 26 -5.77 9.12 -3.00
CA ALA A 26 -6.37 7.83 -3.31
C ALA A 26 -6.10 6.80 -2.21
N ARG A 27 -7.03 5.84 -2.08
CA ARG A 27 -6.93 4.70 -1.18
C ARG A 27 -6.44 3.48 -1.96
N PHE A 28 -5.47 2.78 -1.40
CA PHE A 28 -4.89 1.57 -1.99
C PHE A 28 -4.89 0.42 -0.99
N ASN A 29 -5.03 -0.80 -1.50
CA ASN A 29 -4.57 -1.98 -0.80
C ASN A 29 -3.19 -2.38 -1.34
N ILE A 30 -2.26 -2.69 -0.45
CA ILE A 30 -0.94 -3.23 -0.78
C ILE A 30 -0.83 -4.58 -0.08
N THR A 31 -0.69 -5.66 -0.85
CA THR A 31 -0.62 -7.03 -0.35
C THR A 31 0.74 -7.60 -0.68
N ALA A 32 1.53 -7.95 0.34
CA ALA A 32 2.77 -8.68 0.17
C ALA A 32 2.48 -10.18 -0.02
N GLU A 33 3.32 -10.87 -0.79
CA GLU A 33 3.19 -12.32 -1.04
C GLU A 33 3.27 -13.17 0.23
N ASP A 34 3.82 -12.63 1.32
CA ASP A 34 3.92 -13.29 2.63
C ASP A 34 2.64 -13.19 3.48
N GLY A 35 1.54 -12.71 2.88
CA GLY A 35 0.22 -12.65 3.50
C GLY A 35 -0.05 -11.38 4.30
N ARG A 36 0.92 -10.48 4.45
CA ARG A 36 0.70 -9.16 5.04
C ARG A 36 -0.01 -8.23 4.06
N LYS A 37 -0.93 -7.42 4.58
CA LYS A 37 -1.70 -6.45 3.80
C LYS A 37 -1.87 -5.15 4.55
N TRP A 38 -1.72 -4.04 3.84
CA TRP A 38 -1.99 -2.69 4.32
C TRP A 38 -3.05 -2.04 3.43
N GLN A 39 -4.02 -1.38 4.05
CA GLN A 39 -4.84 -0.38 3.37
C GLN A 39 -4.29 0.98 3.75
N ILE A 40 -4.00 1.80 2.74
CA ILE A 40 -3.41 3.11 2.93
C ILE A 40 -4.22 4.20 2.23
N ASP A 41 -4.16 5.39 2.78
CA ASP A 41 -4.52 6.63 2.11
C ASP A 41 -3.24 7.34 1.68
N LEU A 42 -3.13 7.63 0.38
CA LEU A 42 -2.01 8.35 -0.20
C LEU A 42 -2.50 9.72 -0.70
N THR A 43 -1.94 10.79 -0.16
CA THR A 43 -2.25 12.15 -0.61
C THR A 43 -1.51 12.50 -1.90
N ARG A 44 -1.93 13.57 -2.59
CA ARG A 44 -1.17 14.10 -3.74
C ARG A 44 0.22 14.60 -3.38
N GLY A 45 0.44 14.96 -2.12
CA GLY A 45 1.74 15.38 -1.60
C GLY A 45 2.67 14.21 -1.30
N GLY A 46 2.19 12.97 -1.44
CA GLY A 46 2.94 11.75 -1.12
C GLY A 46 2.89 11.35 0.36
N GLU A 47 2.13 12.07 1.19
CA GLU A 47 1.90 11.66 2.58
C GLU A 47 1.05 10.38 2.59
N THR A 48 1.48 9.41 3.40
CA THR A 48 0.84 8.10 3.53
C THR A 48 0.28 7.93 4.93
N GLU A 49 -0.97 7.49 5.03
CA GLU A 49 -1.62 7.09 6.28
C GLU A 49 -2.06 5.63 6.19
N VAL A 50 -1.72 4.81 7.19
CA VAL A 50 -2.20 3.43 7.27
C VAL A 50 -3.58 3.42 7.92
N VAL A 51 -4.57 2.92 7.19
CA VAL A 51 -5.97 2.84 7.62
C VAL A 51 -6.21 1.57 8.43
N THR A 52 -5.77 0.44 7.88
CA THR A 52 -5.99 -0.89 8.46
C THR A 52 -4.93 -1.87 7.96
N THR A 53 -4.60 -2.86 8.78
CA THR A 53 -3.66 -3.93 8.46
C THR A 53 -4.25 -5.32 8.68
N TRP A 54 -3.77 -6.29 7.89
CA TRP A 54 -4.17 -7.69 7.98
C TRP A 54 -2.97 -8.61 7.81
N ARG A 55 -3.06 -9.79 8.42
CA ARG A 55 -2.21 -10.94 8.16
C ARG A 55 -3.08 -12.13 7.80
N ASP A 56 -2.84 -12.70 6.61
CA ASP A 56 -3.56 -13.87 6.12
C ASP A 56 -5.09 -13.69 6.15
N GLY A 57 -5.55 -12.49 5.76
CA GLY A 57 -6.96 -12.11 5.73
C GLY A 57 -7.60 -11.75 7.08
N THR A 58 -6.86 -11.87 8.19
CA THR A 58 -7.33 -11.51 9.53
C THR A 58 -6.77 -10.16 9.96
N LEU A 59 -7.58 -9.32 10.63
CA LEU A 59 -7.10 -8.05 11.19
C LEU A 59 -5.93 -8.31 12.14
N ALA A 60 -4.86 -7.56 11.96
CA ALA A 60 -3.64 -7.70 12.75
C ALA A 60 -2.94 -6.34 12.81
N ASP A 61 -2.38 -5.98 13.95
CA ASP A 61 -1.54 -4.81 14.08
C ASP A 61 -0.16 -5.12 13.48
N LEU A 62 0.13 -4.54 12.31
CA LEU A 62 1.40 -4.72 11.62
C LEU A 62 2.20 -3.42 11.62
N ASP A 63 3.50 -3.54 11.86
CA ASP A 63 4.41 -2.43 11.60
C ASP A 63 4.39 -2.06 10.10
N VAL A 64 4.65 -0.78 9.83
CA VAL A 64 4.83 -0.29 8.46
C VAL A 64 6.25 -0.66 8.02
N PRO A 65 6.40 -1.45 6.95
CA PRO A 65 7.72 -1.81 6.46
C PRO A 65 8.31 -0.65 5.66
N ASP A 66 9.62 -0.46 5.75
CA ASP A 66 10.35 0.62 5.06
C ASP A 66 10.11 0.64 3.53
N TRP A 67 9.92 -0.53 2.91
CA TRP A 67 9.63 -0.63 1.47
C TRP A 67 8.28 -0.04 1.06
N LEU A 68 7.36 0.19 2.00
CA LEU A 68 6.05 0.76 1.70
C LEU A 68 6.17 2.21 1.20
N ASP A 69 7.15 2.95 1.72
CA ASP A 69 7.45 4.31 1.26
C ASP A 69 7.95 4.32 -0.19
N ASP A 70 8.73 3.31 -0.59
CA ASP A 70 9.18 3.18 -1.99
C ASP A 70 8.01 2.86 -2.93
N VAL A 71 7.06 2.03 -2.48
CA VAL A 71 5.85 1.72 -3.24
C VAL A 71 5.02 2.99 -3.44
N THR A 72 4.77 3.75 -2.37
CA THR A 72 3.95 4.98 -2.45
C THR A 72 4.64 6.08 -3.24
N ALA A 73 5.97 6.22 -3.12
CA ALA A 73 6.75 7.17 -3.94
C ALA A 73 6.64 6.88 -5.45
N ARG A 74 6.52 5.61 -5.85
CA ARG A 74 6.25 5.22 -7.25
C ARG A 74 4.82 5.55 -7.68
N LEU A 75 3.84 5.36 -6.80
CA LEU A 75 2.43 5.66 -7.10
C LEU A 75 2.17 7.16 -7.31
N VAL A 76 2.88 8.03 -6.59
CA VAL A 76 2.78 9.50 -6.76
C VAL A 76 3.29 9.98 -8.13
N GLN A 77 4.15 9.20 -8.79
CA GLN A 77 4.76 9.56 -10.08
C GLN A 77 3.95 9.10 -11.31
N GLN A 78 2.86 8.36 -11.11
CA GLN A 78 1.96 7.90 -12.18
C GLN A 78 0.85 8.91 -12.46
#